data_AF-A0A969SQE1-F1
#
_entry.id   AF-A0A969SQE1-F1
#
_cell.length_a   1.000
_cell.length_b   1.000
_cell.length_c   1.000
_cell.angle_alpha   90.00
_cell.angle_beta   90.00
_cell.angle_gamma   90.00
#
_symmetry.space_group_name_H-M   'P 1'
#
loop_
_entity.id
_entity.type
_entity.pdbx_description
1 polymer ?
#
loop_
_entity_poly.entity_id
_entity_poly.type
_entity_poly.pdbx_seq_one_letter_code
_entity_poly.pdbx_strand_id
1 'polypeptide(L)' 'MTTIKVGELVKIAITAPRCTNKHGKIGRVEKIRYTNGPSEPIYFVKFSDNKIELFPLKHLEKSS' A
#
# COMPACT_ATOMS: atom_id res chain seq x y z
N MET A 1 -10.68 8.26 10.37
CA MET A 1 -10.20 8.11 8.97
C MET A 1 -8.70 7.87 9.02
N THR A 2 -8.24 6.70 8.59
CA THR A 2 -6.80 6.37 8.59
C THR A 2 -6.17 6.93 7.31
N THR A 3 -5.38 8.01 7.44
CA THR A 3 -4.71 8.65 6.29
C THR A 3 -3.27 8.19 6.22
N ILE A 4 -2.92 7.38 5.21
CA ILE A 4 -1.55 6.96 4.93
C ILE A 4 -0.82 8.03 4.11
N LYS A 5 0.41 8.38 4.50
CA LYS A 5 1.23 9.41 3.84
C LYS A 5 2.46 8.83 3.16
N VAL A 6 3.02 9.57 2.20
CA VAL A 6 4.35 9.27 1.63
C VAL A 6 5.38 9.28 2.74
N GLY A 7 6.26 8.28 2.75
CA GLY A 7 7.27 8.06 3.75
C GLY A 7 6.85 7.11 4.88
N GLU A 8 5.55 6.86 5.08
CA GLU A 8 5.06 5.96 6.13
C GLU A 8 5.31 4.49 5.80
N LEU A 9 5.52 3.69 6.85
CA LEU A 9 5.54 2.24 6.78
C LEU A 9 4.12 1.70 6.88
N VAL A 10 3.82 0.77 5.99
CA VAL A 10 2.51 0.13 5.87
C VAL A 10 2.68 -1.38 5.85
N LYS A 11 1.77 -2.07 6.54
CA LYS A 11 1.66 -3.51 6.48
C LYS A 11 0.63 -3.87 5.40
N ILE A 12 0.95 -4.84 4.55
CA ILE A 12 0.01 -5.29 3.54
C ILE A 12 -1.03 -6.21 4.19
N ALA A 13 -2.22 -5.65 4.39
CA ALA A 13 -3.41 -6.32 4.89
C ALA A 13 -4.20 -6.86 3.69
N ILE A 14 -3.71 -7.93 3.07
CA ILE A 14 -4.42 -8.53 1.93
C ILE A 14 -5.69 -9.22 2.40
N THR A 15 -6.82 -8.84 1.79
CA THR A 15 -8.12 -9.55 1.74
C THR A 15 -8.49 -9.93 0.30
N ALA A 16 -7.52 -10.04 -0.62
CA ALA A 16 -7.74 -10.35 -2.04
C ALA A 16 -6.88 -11.53 -2.53
N PRO A 17 -7.43 -12.47 -3.31
CA PRO A 17 -6.76 -13.73 -3.68
C PRO A 17 -5.54 -13.59 -4.60
N ARG A 18 -5.28 -12.42 -5.19
CA ARG A 18 -4.21 -12.21 -6.20
C ARG A 18 -2.88 -11.66 -5.66
N CYS A 19 -2.83 -11.24 -4.40
CA CYS A 19 -1.62 -10.64 -3.80
C CYS A 19 -1.09 -11.43 -2.58
N THR A 20 -1.43 -12.71 -2.45
CA THR A 20 -1.15 -13.52 -1.24
C THR A 20 0.33 -13.56 -0.82
N ASN A 21 1.27 -13.42 -1.74
CA ASN A 21 2.72 -13.51 -1.48
C ASN A 21 3.32 -12.33 -0.67
N LYS A 22 2.60 -11.22 -0.53
CA LYS A 22 3.04 -10.05 0.25
C LYS A 22 2.20 -9.82 1.52
N HIS A 23 1.25 -10.71 1.84
CA HIS A 23 0.44 -10.60 3.05
C HIS A 23 1.32 -10.55 4.30
N GLY A 24 1.05 -9.57 5.16
CA GLY A 24 1.79 -9.35 6.40
C GLY A 24 3.17 -8.73 6.24
N LYS A 25 3.66 -8.49 5.01
CA LYS A 25 4.93 -7.78 4.81
C LYS A 25 4.76 -6.28 5.05
N ILE A 26 5.86 -5.66 5.46
CA ILE A 26 5.95 -4.21 5.65
C ILE A 26 6.67 -3.61 4.45
N GLY A 27 6.13 -2.52 3.94
CA GLY A 27 6.79 -1.70 2.93
C GLY A 27 6.61 -0.22 3.21
N ARG A 28 7.37 0.61 2.51
CA ARG A 28 7.33 2.07 2.64
C ARG A 28 6.56 2.70 1.49
N VAL A 29 5.68 3.64 1.78
CA VAL A 29 4.99 4.39 0.73
C VAL A 29 5.95 5.41 0.12
N GLU A 30 6.30 5.23 -1.15
CA GLU A 30 7.17 6.15 -1.88
C GLU A 30 6.36 7.20 -2.65
N LYS A 31 5.14 6.85 -3.07
CA LYS A 31 4.28 7.72 -3.87
C LYS A 31 2.81 7.35 -3.70
N ILE A 32 1.95 8.35 -3.82
CA ILE A 32 0.50 8.17 -3.88
C ILE A 32 0.02 8.81 -5.18
N ARG A 33 -0.76 8.07 -5.97
CA ARG A 33 -1.42 8.57 -7.17
C ARG A 33 -2.92 8.66 -6.92
N TYR A 34 -3.42 9.89 -6.95
CA TYR A 34 -4.85 10.18 -6.98
C TYR A 34 -5.32 10.12 -8.42
N THR A 35 -6.47 9.51 -8.65
CA THR A 35 -7.13 9.49 -9.95
C THR A 35 -8.34 10.40 -9.90
N ASN A 36 -8.55 11.20 -10.94
CA ASN A 36 -9.69 12.10 -11.02
C ASN A 36 -10.93 11.28 -11.43
N GLY A 37 -11.64 10.71 -10.46
CA GLY A 37 -12.82 9.87 -10.66
C GLY A 37 -13.20 9.09 -9.39
N PRO A 38 -14.20 8.19 -9.43
CA PRO A 38 -14.63 7.38 -8.27
C PRO A 38 -13.62 6.29 -7.87
N SER A 39 -12.39 6.39 -8.33
CA SER A 39 -11.35 5.38 -8.16
C SER A 39 -10.53 5.66 -6.90
N GLU A 40 -10.25 4.61 -6.13
CA GLU A 40 -9.45 4.70 -4.91
C GLU A 40 -8.02 5.18 -5.23
N PRO A 41 -7.37 5.93 -4.31
CA PRO A 41 -5.96 6.28 -4.44
C PRO A 41 -5.08 5.02 -4.48
N ILE A 42 -4.07 5.05 -5.34
CA ILE A 42 -3.09 3.97 -5.50
C ILE A 42 -1.78 4.36 -4.81
N TYR A 43 -1.29 3.46 -3.97
CA TYR A 43 -0.09 3.60 -3.17
C TYR A 43 1.03 2.76 -3.77
N PHE A 44 2.17 3.41 -3.98
CA PHE A 44 3.39 2.77 -4.45
C PHE A 44 4.18 2.38 -3.22
N VAL A 45 4.23 1.09 -2.93
CA VAL A 45 4.87 0.55 -1.73
C VAL A 45 6.17 -0.12 -2.12
N LYS A 46 7.28 0.39 -1.60
CA LYS A 46 8.62 -0.16 -1.76
C LYS A 46 8.92 -1.14 -0.63
N PHE A 47 9.32 -2.35 -0.98
CA PHE A 47 9.75 -3.38 -0.03
C PHE A 47 11.27 -3.39 0.12
N SER A 48 11.77 -4.17 1.08
CA SER A 48 13.20 -4.34 1.37
C SER A 48 13.99 -4.95 0.20
N ASP A 49 13.34 -5.69 -0.70
CA ASP A 49 13.93 -6.22 -1.93
C ASP A 49 14.03 -5.16 -3.05
N ASN A 50 13.85 -3.88 -2.72
CA ASN A 50 13.76 -2.73 -3.63
C ASN A 50 12.65 -2.84 -4.68
N LYS A 51 11.74 -3.83 -4.60
CA LYS A 51 10.58 -3.90 -5.50
C LYS A 51 9.51 -2.93 -5.06
N ILE A 52 8.88 -2.30 -6.04
CA ILE A 52 7.74 -1.41 -5.84
C ILE A 52 6.50 -2.11 -6.37
N GLU A 53 5.47 -2.20 -5.54
CA GLU A 53 4.17 -2.73 -5.94
C GLU A 53 3.05 -1.74 -5.61
N LEU A 54 1.91 -1.91 -6.28
CA LEU A 54 0.79 -0.98 -6.23
C LEU A 54 -0.33 -1.56 -5.39
N PHE A 55 -0.78 -0.80 -4.40
CA PHE A 55 -1.88 -1.21 -3.53
C PHE A 55 -2.94 -0.11 -3.42
N PRO A 56 -4.23 -0.45 -3.44
CA PRO A 56 -5.27 0.45 -2.98
C PRO A 56 -5.19 0.61 -1.45
N LEU A 57 -5.68 1.73 -0.93
CA LEU A 57 -5.68 2.02 0.52
C LEU A 57 -6.28 0.88 1.36
N LYS A 58 -7.35 0.24 0.88
CA LYS A 58 -8.04 -0.85 1.58
C LYS A 58 -7.19 -2.11 1.82
N HIS A 59 -6.05 -2.25 1.14
CA HIS A 59 -5.12 -3.37 1.35
C HIS A 59 -3.92 -2.99 2.24
N LEU A 60 -3.92 -1.77 2.80
CA LEU A 60 -2.83 -1.24 3.59
C LEU A 60 -3.32 -0.93 5.00
N GLU A 61 -2.60 -1.42 5.98
CA GLU A 61 -2.73 -1.03 7.38
C GLU A 61 -1.53 -0.17 7.76
N LYS A 62 -1.76 0.88 8.56
CA LYS A 62 -0.64 1.59 9.17
C LYS A 62 0.11 0.64 10.09
N SER A 63 1.42 0.55 9.90
CA SER A 63 2.29 -0.04 10.89
C SER A 63 2.70 1.08 11.84
N SER A 64 2.23 1.01 13.09
CA SER A 64 2.70 1.89 14.18
C SER A 64 4.14 1.60 14.56
#